data_AF-A0A7V9G8R1-F1
#
_entry.id   AF-A0A7V9G8R1-F1
#
_cell.length_a   1.000
_cell.length_b   1.000
_cell.length_c   1.000
_cell.angle_alpha   90.00
_cell.angle_beta   90.00
_cell.angle_gamma   90.00
#
_symmetry.space_group_name_H-M   'P 1'
#
loop_
_entity.id
_entity.type
_entity.pdbx_description
1 polymer ?
#
loop_
_entity_poly.entity_id
_entity_poly.type
_entity_poly.pdbx_seq_one_letter_code
_entity_poly.pdbx_strand_id
1 'polypeptide(L)'
;MTTKRFLDAHVLVAAADLGSPERCQRARAVIRDLQREGRGVVSTQVLQEFYVAATTTLGIEPMTAKALVRDFTRFEVVTSDAAHLQEAIDLSVLSRLSVWDALIVVAAASASCGELVTEALPAGTVIRGVTIVHPMAERAPLPAQAGADAPKSTRRTRRRRRRARRDKPDTATADQSRPKPGGTMSAYQPELGLEP
;
A
#
# COMPACT_ATOMS: atom_id res chain seq x y z
N MET A 1 -12.49 4.94 17.77
CA MET A 1 -11.95 6.19 17.19
C MET A 1 -11.34 5.85 15.84
N THR A 2 -11.61 6.65 14.81
CA THR A 2 -11.08 6.46 13.46
C THR A 2 -9.66 7.02 13.38
N THR A 3 -8.68 6.18 13.04
CA THR A 3 -7.25 6.53 13.01
C THR A 3 -6.85 7.24 11.71
N LYS A 4 -5.73 7.97 11.73
CA LYS A 4 -5.13 8.56 10.51
C LYS A 4 -4.64 7.45 9.57
N ARG A 5 -4.69 7.70 8.26
CA ARG A 5 -4.31 6.75 7.21
C ARG A 5 -3.25 7.40 6.32
N PHE A 6 -2.11 6.76 6.22
CA PHE A 6 -1.01 7.20 5.36
C PHE A 6 -1.20 6.68 3.94
N LEU A 7 -1.01 7.55 2.95
CA LEU A 7 -1.13 7.23 1.52
C LEU A 7 0.27 7.05 0.91
N ASP A 8 0.47 5.90 0.27
CA ASP A 8 1.65 5.60 -0.55
C ASP A 8 1.55 6.27 -1.94
N ALA A 9 2.70 6.55 -2.58
CA ALA A 9 2.79 7.04 -3.94
C ALA A 9 2.05 6.14 -4.94
N HIS A 10 2.05 4.81 -4.75
CA HIS A 10 1.33 3.88 -5.61
C HIS A 10 -0.18 4.19 -5.69
N VAL A 11 -0.76 4.69 -4.60
CA VAL A 11 -2.18 5.09 -4.55
C VAL A 11 -2.40 6.39 -5.33
N LEU A 12 -1.49 7.36 -5.18
CA LEU A 12 -1.55 8.63 -5.88
C LEU A 12 -1.39 8.44 -7.39
N VAL A 13 -0.43 7.60 -7.80
CA VAL A 13 -0.21 7.21 -9.20
C VAL A 13 -1.43 6.50 -9.76
N ALA A 14 -2.00 5.54 -9.02
CA ALA A 14 -3.22 4.86 -9.43
C ALA A 14 -4.38 5.84 -9.68
N ALA A 15 -4.52 6.88 -8.86
CA ALA A 15 -5.57 7.90 -9.04
C ALA A 15 -5.35 8.80 -10.27
N ALA A 16 -4.12 8.87 -10.79
CA ALA A 16 -3.76 9.64 -11.98
C ALA A 16 -3.71 8.80 -13.26
N ASP A 17 -3.55 7.47 -13.16
CA ASP A 17 -3.49 6.57 -14.30
C ASP A 17 -4.86 6.36 -14.97
N LEU A 18 -5.06 6.99 -16.13
CA LEU A 18 -6.27 6.83 -16.93
C LEU A 18 -6.30 5.54 -17.76
N GLY A 19 -5.16 4.84 -17.89
CA GLY A 19 -5.07 3.55 -18.58
C GLY A 19 -5.73 2.40 -17.81
N SER A 20 -6.01 2.61 -16.52
CA SER A 20 -6.64 1.63 -15.63
C SER A 20 -7.91 2.19 -14.96
N PRO A 21 -9.06 2.34 -15.67
CA PRO A 21 -10.21 3.11 -15.17
C PRO A 21 -10.78 2.63 -13.83
N GLU A 22 -10.92 1.32 -13.61
CA GLU A 22 -11.44 0.77 -12.36
C GLU A 22 -10.48 1.05 -11.19
N ARG A 23 -9.19 0.82 -11.41
CA ARG A 23 -8.10 1.12 -10.47
C ARG A 23 -8.13 2.61 -10.11
N CYS A 24 -8.20 3.47 -11.12
CA CYS A 24 -8.27 4.92 -10.99
C CYS A 24 -9.46 5.39 -10.16
N GLN A 25 -10.67 4.90 -10.47
CA GLN A 25 -11.88 5.27 -9.75
C GLN A 25 -11.80 4.91 -8.27
N ARG A 26 -11.31 3.71 -7.95
CA ARG A 26 -11.21 3.26 -6.56
C ARG A 26 -10.14 4.04 -5.78
N ALA A 27 -8.98 4.31 -6.38
CA ALA A 27 -7.95 5.14 -5.76
C ALA A 27 -8.45 6.57 -5.48
N ARG A 28 -9.16 7.17 -6.46
CA ARG A 28 -9.82 8.48 -6.29
C ARG A 28 -10.89 8.46 -5.19
N ALA A 29 -11.63 7.37 -5.03
CA ALA A 29 -12.60 7.22 -3.94
C ALA A 29 -11.91 7.25 -2.58
N VAL A 30 -10.84 6.46 -2.40
CA VAL A 30 -10.04 6.43 -1.15
C VAL A 30 -9.49 7.82 -0.81
N ILE A 31 -8.87 8.49 -1.78
CA ILE A 31 -8.30 9.84 -1.57
C ILE A 31 -9.39 10.84 -1.16
N ARG A 32 -10.54 10.82 -1.86
CA ARG A 32 -11.66 11.74 -1.57
C ARG A 32 -12.25 11.53 -0.19
N ASP A 33 -12.42 10.27 0.23
CA ASP A 33 -12.94 9.95 1.56
C ASP A 33 -11.98 10.47 2.65
N LEU A 34 -10.68 10.25 2.48
CA LEU A 34 -9.65 10.75 3.41
C LEU A 34 -9.58 12.27 3.46
N GLN A 35 -9.75 12.95 2.33
CA GLN A 35 -9.81 14.42 2.27
C GLN A 35 -11.03 14.93 3.03
N ARG A 36 -12.20 14.33 2.81
CA ARG A 36 -13.45 14.72 3.49
C ARG A 36 -13.38 14.53 4.99
N GLU A 37 -12.71 13.49 5.43
CA GLU A 37 -12.59 13.15 6.85
C GLU A 37 -11.42 13.87 7.54
N GLY A 38 -10.52 14.50 6.79
CA GLY A 38 -9.31 15.15 7.34
C GLY A 38 -8.34 14.14 7.97
N ARG A 39 -8.28 12.90 7.47
CA ARG A 39 -7.49 11.80 8.06
C ARG A 39 -6.34 11.31 7.19
N GLY A 40 -6.19 11.86 5.99
CA GLY A 40 -5.12 11.48 5.07
C GLY A 40 -3.78 12.12 5.45
N VAL A 41 -2.72 11.32 5.34
CA VAL A 41 -1.33 11.74 5.56
C VAL A 41 -0.48 11.27 4.37
N VAL A 42 0.50 12.08 3.96
CA VAL A 42 1.52 11.73 2.96
C VAL A 42 2.90 12.15 3.48
N SER A 43 3.98 11.73 2.84
CA SER A 43 5.33 12.27 3.09
C SER A 43 5.90 13.03 1.91
N THR A 44 6.95 13.81 2.15
CA THR A 44 7.74 14.44 1.08
C THR A 44 8.34 13.40 0.13
N GLN A 45 8.76 12.22 0.61
CA GLN A 45 9.20 11.10 -0.24
C GLN A 45 8.08 10.65 -1.19
N VAL A 46 6.88 10.40 -0.67
CA VAL A 46 5.73 9.96 -1.47
C VAL A 46 5.40 10.96 -2.57
N LEU A 47 5.44 12.26 -2.27
CA LEU A 47 5.17 13.31 -3.25
C LEU A 47 6.25 13.37 -4.36
N GLN A 48 7.52 13.13 -4.01
CA GLN A 48 8.62 13.04 -4.98
C GLN A 48 8.44 11.83 -5.90
N GLU A 49 8.18 10.65 -5.33
CA GLU A 49 7.94 9.42 -6.09
C GLU A 49 6.75 9.56 -7.03
N PHE A 50 5.64 10.15 -6.55
CA PHE A 50 4.49 10.45 -7.38
C PHE A 50 4.86 11.38 -8.55
N TYR A 51 5.58 12.48 -8.31
CA TYR A 51 5.95 13.41 -9.38
C TYR A 51 6.80 12.75 -10.47
N VAL A 52 7.78 11.94 -10.07
CA VAL A 52 8.63 11.19 -11.00
C VAL A 52 7.77 10.21 -11.80
N ALA A 53 6.92 9.41 -11.14
CA ALA A 53 6.07 8.44 -11.84
C ALA A 53 5.04 9.12 -12.76
N ALA A 54 4.43 10.23 -12.34
CA ALA A 54 3.47 10.98 -13.13
C ALA A 54 4.10 11.50 -14.44
N THR A 55 5.31 12.06 -14.36
CA THR A 55 5.97 12.66 -15.53
C THR A 55 6.65 11.64 -16.44
N THR A 56 7.23 10.58 -15.86
CA THR A 56 8.00 9.59 -16.63
C THR A 56 7.15 8.40 -17.10
N THR A 57 6.28 7.89 -16.24
CA THR A 57 5.51 6.66 -16.50
C THR A 57 4.14 6.97 -17.08
N LEU A 58 3.44 7.97 -16.54
CA LEU A 58 2.10 8.35 -17.03
C LEU A 58 2.14 9.42 -18.15
N GLY A 59 3.31 10.02 -18.41
CA GLY A 59 3.47 11.06 -19.43
C GLY A 59 2.69 12.34 -19.13
N ILE A 60 2.37 12.60 -17.85
CA ILE A 60 1.68 13.82 -17.43
C ILE A 60 2.66 15.00 -17.56
N GLU A 61 2.18 16.09 -18.16
CA GLU A 61 2.97 17.30 -18.33
C GLU A 61 3.50 17.83 -16.96
N PRO A 62 4.78 18.24 -16.85
CA PRO A 62 5.41 18.60 -15.57
C PRO A 62 4.65 19.62 -14.72
N MET A 63 4.12 20.70 -15.31
CA MET A 63 3.37 21.72 -14.57
C MET A 63 2.02 21.20 -14.08
N THR A 64 1.39 20.30 -14.84
CA THR A 64 0.19 19.57 -14.43
C THR A 64 0.50 18.62 -13.27
N ALA A 65 1.60 17.87 -13.33
CA ALA A 65 2.07 17.02 -12.23
C ALA A 65 2.38 17.83 -10.96
N LYS A 66 3.01 19.01 -11.11
CA LYS A 66 3.25 19.94 -10.00
C LYS A 66 1.94 20.43 -9.36
N ALA A 67 0.91 20.72 -10.17
CA ALA A 67 -0.40 21.10 -9.65
C ALA A 67 -1.03 19.97 -8.83
N LEU A 68 -0.91 18.72 -9.28
CA LEU A 68 -1.38 17.54 -8.53
C LEU A 68 -0.61 17.36 -7.21
N VAL A 69 0.72 17.51 -7.21
CA VAL A 69 1.53 17.50 -5.98
C VAL A 69 1.01 18.54 -4.98
N ARG A 70 0.78 19.78 -5.44
CA ARG A 70 0.21 20.85 -4.61
C ARG A 70 -1.18 20.50 -4.05
N ASP A 71 -1.99 19.76 -4.79
CA ASP A 71 -3.29 19.33 -4.27
C ASP A 71 -3.14 18.24 -3.19
N PHE A 72 -2.14 17.36 -3.31
CA PHE A 72 -1.84 16.38 -2.26
C PHE A 72 -1.22 17.00 -1.00
N THR A 73 -0.57 18.17 -1.07
CA THR A 73 -0.10 18.89 0.14
C THR A 73 -1.24 19.46 1.00
N ARG A 74 -2.51 19.28 0.61
CA ARG A 74 -3.67 19.57 1.46
C ARG A 74 -3.89 18.52 2.56
N PHE A 75 -3.28 17.35 2.43
CA PHE A 75 -3.15 16.39 3.53
C PHE A 75 -2.11 16.86 4.54
N GLU A 76 -2.06 16.22 5.70
CA GLU A 76 -0.89 16.32 6.58
C GLU A 76 0.34 15.78 5.84
N VAL A 77 1.43 16.54 5.84
CA VAL A 77 2.68 16.17 5.15
C VAL A 77 3.78 15.91 6.19
N VAL A 78 4.30 14.69 6.21
CA VAL A 78 5.48 14.30 7.00
C VAL A 78 6.74 14.59 6.20
N THR A 79 7.71 15.28 6.79
CA THR A 79 9.00 15.50 6.15
C THR A 79 9.91 14.30 6.43
N SER A 80 10.37 13.61 5.38
CA SER A 80 11.38 12.57 5.51
C SER A 80 12.76 13.20 5.71
N ASP A 81 13.25 13.22 6.95
CA ASP A 81 14.56 13.75 7.33
C ASP A 81 15.60 12.64 7.58
N ALA A 82 16.80 13.03 8.03
CA ALA A 82 17.88 12.09 8.32
C ALA A 82 17.54 11.12 9.47
N ALA A 83 16.75 11.54 10.46
CA ALA A 83 16.33 10.67 11.56
C ALA A 83 15.39 9.58 11.06
N HIS A 84 14.42 9.93 10.20
CA HIS A 84 13.55 8.95 9.54
C HIS A 84 14.37 7.96 8.70
N LEU A 85 15.42 8.42 8.00
CA LEU A 85 16.28 7.54 7.23
C LEU A 85 17.05 6.54 8.10
N GLN A 86 17.62 6.97 9.23
CA GLN A 86 18.30 6.05 10.15
C GLN A 86 17.34 5.00 10.71
N GLU A 87 16.15 5.42 11.16
CA GLU A 87 15.11 4.49 11.60
C GLU A 87 14.66 3.53 10.48
N ALA A 88 14.60 4.00 9.23
CA ALA A 88 14.23 3.19 8.08
C ALA A 88 15.31 2.15 7.74
N ILE A 89 16.58 2.47 7.91
CA ILE A 89 17.70 1.53 7.74
C ILE A 89 17.59 0.42 8.80
N ASP A 90 17.39 0.79 10.07
CA ASP A 90 17.20 -0.18 11.15
C ASP A 90 16.00 -1.09 10.87
N LEU A 91 14.86 -0.51 10.48
CA LEU A 91 13.66 -1.26 10.15
C LEU A 91 13.85 -2.16 8.92
N SER A 92 14.57 -1.69 7.91
CA SER A 92 14.91 -2.46 6.71
C SER A 92 15.70 -3.72 7.07
N VAL A 93 16.69 -3.61 7.94
CA VAL A 93 17.47 -4.76 8.42
C VAL A 93 16.59 -5.72 9.24
N LEU A 94 15.84 -5.20 10.20
CA LEU A 94 15.03 -6.01 11.12
C LEU A 94 13.88 -6.74 10.41
N SER A 95 13.22 -6.06 9.46
CA SER A 95 12.01 -6.56 8.79
C SER A 95 12.26 -7.05 7.36
N ARG A 96 13.51 -7.00 6.88
CA ARG A 96 13.92 -7.38 5.51
C ARG A 96 13.13 -6.65 4.42
N LEU A 97 12.82 -5.38 4.66
CA LEU A 97 12.19 -4.49 3.70
C LEU A 97 13.24 -3.75 2.87
N SER A 98 12.88 -3.25 1.70
CA SER A 98 13.71 -2.24 1.06
C SER A 98 13.75 -0.97 1.95
N VAL A 99 14.82 -0.19 1.87
CA VAL A 99 14.90 1.08 2.64
C VAL A 99 13.78 2.04 2.22
N TRP A 100 13.39 2.03 0.94
CA TRP A 100 12.29 2.84 0.41
C TRP A 100 10.96 2.49 1.08
N ASP A 101 10.62 1.20 1.16
CA ASP A 101 9.39 0.73 1.82
C ASP A 101 9.45 0.97 3.33
N ALA A 102 10.61 0.73 3.94
CA ALA A 102 10.82 0.97 5.37
C ALA A 102 10.63 2.45 5.72
N LEU A 103 11.10 3.37 4.89
CA LEU A 103 10.96 4.81 5.10
C LEU A 103 9.50 5.26 5.04
N ILE A 104 8.68 4.67 4.16
CA ILE A 104 7.23 4.89 4.12
C ILE A 104 6.57 4.44 5.43
N VAL A 105 6.93 3.26 5.95
CA VAL A 105 6.40 2.76 7.23
C VAL A 105 6.82 3.65 8.41
N VAL A 106 8.08 4.08 8.45
CA VAL A 106 8.59 4.98 9.50
C VAL A 106 7.85 6.32 9.47
N ALA A 107 7.62 6.91 8.29
CA ALA A 107 6.85 8.14 8.14
C ALA A 107 5.38 7.97 8.55
N ALA A 108 4.76 6.84 8.24
CA ALA A 108 3.40 6.55 8.70
C ALA A 108 3.34 6.43 10.23
N ALA A 109 4.32 5.74 10.84
CA ALA A 109 4.39 5.57 12.28
C ALA A 109 4.67 6.90 13.00
N SER A 110 5.56 7.75 12.48
CA SER A 110 5.88 9.05 13.09
C SER A 110 4.69 10.02 13.10
N ALA A 111 3.82 9.93 12.08
CA ALA A 111 2.55 10.64 12.06
C ALA A 111 1.46 10.00 12.93
N SER A 112 1.72 8.93 13.67
CA SER A 112 0.69 8.19 14.42
C SER A 112 -0.47 7.69 13.53
N CYS A 113 -0.17 7.31 12.29
CA CYS A 113 -1.15 6.66 11.43
C CYS A 113 -1.42 5.24 11.94
N GLY A 114 -2.70 4.86 11.98
CA GLY A 114 -3.08 3.48 12.30
C GLY A 114 -2.99 2.56 11.08
N GLU A 115 -3.03 3.12 9.88
CA GLU A 115 -2.99 2.35 8.64
C GLU A 115 -2.07 2.99 7.60
N LEU A 116 -1.41 2.15 6.81
CA LEU A 116 -0.67 2.50 5.60
C LEU A 116 -1.41 1.89 4.40
N VAL A 117 -1.89 2.75 3.50
CA VAL A 117 -2.58 2.35 2.29
C VAL A 117 -1.56 2.16 1.17
N THR A 118 -1.21 0.91 0.89
CA THR A 118 -0.22 0.52 -0.11
C THR A 118 -0.55 -0.84 -0.71
N GLU A 119 0.02 -1.14 -1.88
CA GLU A 119 0.05 -2.49 -2.46
C GLU A 119 1.45 -3.11 -2.47
N ALA A 120 2.49 -2.32 -2.15
CA ALA A 120 3.88 -2.77 -2.17
C ALA A 120 4.20 -3.75 -1.03
N LEU A 121 3.40 -3.72 0.04
CA LEU A 121 3.58 -4.54 1.24
C LEU A 121 2.42 -5.54 1.43
N PRO A 122 2.64 -6.68 2.10
CA PRO A 122 1.58 -7.67 2.34
C PRO A 122 0.44 -7.12 3.21
N ALA A 123 -0.80 -7.22 2.71
CA ALA A 123 -2.01 -6.78 3.41
C ALA A 123 -2.18 -7.45 4.79
N GLY A 124 -2.70 -6.70 5.76
CA GLY A 124 -2.97 -7.18 7.12
C GLY A 124 -1.73 -7.28 8.02
N THR A 125 -0.53 -7.07 7.47
CA THR A 125 0.69 -7.01 8.27
C THR A 125 0.67 -5.77 9.16
N VAL A 126 1.22 -5.86 10.37
CA VAL A 126 1.40 -4.73 11.28
C VAL A 126 2.88 -4.48 11.49
N ILE A 127 3.34 -3.28 11.17
CA ILE A 127 4.75 -2.89 11.30
C ILE A 127 4.80 -1.56 12.05
N ARG A 128 5.53 -1.50 13.17
CA ARG A 128 5.57 -0.34 14.07
C ARG A 128 4.17 0.20 14.47
N GLY A 129 3.21 -0.70 14.67
CA GLY A 129 1.83 -0.33 15.03
C GLY A 129 0.98 0.17 13.86
N VAL A 130 1.52 0.22 12.64
CA VAL A 130 0.79 0.61 11.43
C VAL A 130 0.30 -0.64 10.70
N THR A 131 -1.00 -0.74 10.44
CA THR A 131 -1.59 -1.84 9.67
C THR A 131 -1.50 -1.57 8.17
N ILE A 132 -0.98 -2.53 7.39
CA ILE A 132 -0.94 -2.45 5.94
C ILE A 132 -2.32 -2.77 5.36
N VAL A 133 -2.88 -1.84 4.59
CA VAL A 133 -4.19 -1.97 3.96
C VAL A 133 -4.05 -1.81 2.46
N HIS A 134 -4.53 -2.81 1.70
CA HIS A 134 -4.58 -2.70 0.26
C HIS A 134 -5.76 -1.81 -0.15
N PRO A 135 -5.54 -0.74 -0.94
CA PRO A 135 -6.63 0.08 -1.47
C PRO A 135 -7.53 -0.73 -2.40
N MET A 136 -7.03 -1.88 -2.90
CA MET A 136 -7.66 -2.69 -3.96
C MET A 136 -8.33 -3.98 -3.55
N ALA A 137 -8.20 -4.34 -2.28
CA ALA A 137 -9.02 -5.39 -1.72
C ALA A 137 -10.51 -4.99 -1.77
N GLU A 138 -11.35 -5.92 -2.19
CA GLU A 138 -12.79 -5.78 -2.14
C GLU A 138 -13.17 -5.43 -0.69
N ARG A 139 -13.88 -4.30 -0.51
CA ARG A 139 -14.40 -3.95 0.81
C ARG A 139 -15.40 -5.04 1.14
N ALA A 140 -15.08 -5.92 2.09
CA ALA A 140 -16.06 -6.88 2.60
C ALA A 140 -17.34 -6.10 2.91
N PRO A 141 -18.52 -6.57 2.46
CA PRO A 141 -19.76 -5.86 2.70
C PRO A 141 -19.86 -5.56 4.20
N LEU A 142 -20.16 -4.32 4.58
CA LEU A 142 -20.54 -4.06 5.96
C LEU A 142 -21.67 -5.05 6.29
N PRO A 143 -21.62 -5.76 7.43
CA PRO A 143 -22.77 -6.54 7.85
C PRO A 143 -23.95 -5.57 7.87
N ALA A 144 -24.98 -5.91 7.09
CA ALA A 144 -26.22 -5.15 7.08
C ALA A 144 -26.63 -4.97 8.54
N GLN A 145 -26.82 -3.71 8.96
CA GLN A 145 -27.40 -3.39 10.26
C GLN A 145 -28.66 -4.23 10.36
N ALA A 146 -28.67 -5.18 11.29
CA ALA A 146 -29.78 -6.09 11.50
C ALA A 146 -30.96 -5.25 12.01
N GLY A 147 -31.78 -4.78 11.06
CA GLY A 147 -33.13 -4.34 11.34
C GLY A 147 -33.85 -5.50 12.01
N ALA A 148 -34.26 -5.27 13.25
CA ALA A 148 -35.18 -6.12 13.97
C ALA A 148 -36.44 -6.27 13.11
N ASP A 149 -36.62 -7.44 12.51
CA ASP A 149 -37.92 -8.10 12.37
C ASP A 149 -37.72 -9.51 11.79
N ALA A 150 -37.92 -10.49 12.65
CA ALA A 150 -38.10 -11.88 12.23
C ALA A 150 -39.52 -12.04 11.65
N PRO A 151 -39.68 -12.90 10.62
CA PRO A 151 -40.55 -14.03 10.90
C PRO A 151 -40.08 -15.38 10.31
N LYS A 152 -40.15 -16.38 11.20
CA LYS A 152 -40.71 -17.74 11.07
C LYS A 152 -40.57 -18.49 9.73
N SER A 153 -39.77 -19.55 9.80
CA SER A 153 -40.09 -20.94 9.42
C SER A 153 -40.79 -21.21 8.08
N THR A 154 -40.10 -21.94 7.19
CA THR A 154 -40.71 -23.13 6.58
C THR A 154 -39.66 -24.16 6.17
N ARG A 155 -39.97 -25.40 6.54
CA ARG A 155 -39.20 -26.64 6.38
C ARG A 155 -39.80 -27.40 5.20
N ARG A 156 -39.02 -27.85 4.21
CA ARG A 156 -39.29 -29.02 3.33
C ARG A 156 -38.09 -29.28 2.40
N THR A 157 -37.25 -30.28 2.68
CA THR A 157 -37.28 -31.70 2.22
C THR A 157 -36.78 -31.99 0.80
N ARG A 158 -35.79 -32.89 0.78
CA ARG A 158 -35.63 -34.10 -0.06
C ARG A 158 -34.80 -34.06 -1.36
N ARG A 159 -33.74 -34.91 -1.29
CA ARG A 159 -33.34 -36.02 -2.18
C ARG A 159 -32.39 -35.76 -3.37
N ARG A 160 -31.16 -36.27 -3.18
CA ARG A 160 -30.41 -37.28 -3.98
C ARG A 160 -30.59 -37.32 -5.51
N ARG A 161 -29.46 -37.25 -6.24
CA ARG A 161 -28.86 -38.28 -7.15
C ARG A 161 -27.56 -37.70 -7.76
N ARG A 162 -26.37 -38.27 -7.51
CA ARG A 162 -25.65 -39.40 -8.16
C ARG A 162 -24.92 -39.04 -9.48
N ARG A 163 -23.57 -39.11 -9.39
CA ARG A 163 -22.53 -39.56 -10.37
C ARG A 163 -22.50 -38.95 -11.79
N ALA A 164 -21.32 -38.48 -12.22
CA ALA A 164 -20.35 -39.28 -13.01
C ALA A 164 -19.17 -38.45 -13.57
N ARG A 165 -17.96 -39.03 -13.49
CA ARG A 165 -16.81 -39.00 -14.44
C ARG A 165 -16.18 -37.61 -14.75
N ARG A 166 -14.87 -37.43 -14.82
CA ARG A 166 -13.91 -38.07 -15.75
C ARG A 166 -12.46 -37.66 -15.40
N ASP A 167 -11.52 -38.49 -15.87
CA ASP A 167 -10.04 -38.44 -15.85
C ASP A 167 -9.44 -37.09 -16.34
N LYS A 168 -8.19 -36.66 -16.07
CA LYS A 168 -6.85 -37.30 -16.15
C LYS A 168 -5.77 -36.38 -15.49
N PRO A 169 -4.48 -36.81 -15.38
CA PRO A 169 -3.41 -36.11 -14.65
C PRO A 169 -2.49 -35.27 -15.56
N ASP A 170 -1.75 -34.32 -14.97
CA ASP A 170 -0.54 -33.69 -15.52
C ASP A 170 0.37 -33.24 -14.34
N THR A 171 1.50 -33.91 -14.10
CA THR A 171 2.86 -33.70 -14.64
C THR A 171 3.61 -32.47 -14.09
N ALA A 172 4.58 -32.78 -13.22
CA ALA A 172 5.93 -32.22 -13.03
C ALA A 172 6.27 -30.74 -13.37
N THR A 173 6.71 -30.04 -12.32
CA THR A 173 8.06 -29.43 -12.13
C THR A 173 8.67 -28.54 -13.22
N ALA A 174 8.85 -27.26 -12.88
CA ALA A 174 10.00 -26.41 -13.25
C ALA A 174 10.08 -25.26 -12.23
N ASP A 175 10.83 -25.40 -11.14
CA ASP A 175 12.21 -24.90 -10.99
C ASP A 175 12.52 -23.66 -11.86
N GLN A 176 12.30 -22.48 -11.28
CA GLN A 176 12.95 -21.25 -11.72
C GLN A 176 13.89 -20.80 -10.61
N SER A 177 15.14 -21.20 -10.79
CA SER A 177 16.31 -20.77 -10.03
C SER A 177 16.38 -19.24 -9.93
N ARG A 178 16.26 -18.70 -8.72
CA ARG A 178 16.71 -17.35 -8.39
C ARG A 178 18.23 -17.31 -8.30
N PRO A 179 18.92 -16.31 -8.86
CA PRO A 179 20.37 -16.16 -8.67
C PRO A 179 20.68 -15.86 -7.18
N LYS A 180 21.66 -16.58 -6.63
CA LYS A 180 22.25 -16.28 -5.32
C LYS A 180 23.04 -14.96 -5.42
N PRO A 181 22.91 -14.01 -4.46
CA PRO A 181 23.87 -12.92 -4.38
C PRO A 181 25.15 -13.43 -3.72
N GLY A 182 26.08 -13.88 -4.56
CA GLY A 182 27.50 -14.03 -4.19
C GLY A 182 28.22 -12.75 -4.58
N GLY A 183 28.41 -11.85 -3.63
CA GLY A 183 29.18 -10.62 -3.79
C GLY A 183 29.81 -10.26 -2.46
N THR A 184 31.13 -10.38 -2.41
CA THR A 184 32.02 -10.10 -1.27
C THR A 184 31.70 -8.75 -0.62
N MET A 185 31.45 -8.74 0.70
CA MET A 185 31.45 -7.52 1.52
C MET A 185 32.82 -6.85 1.41
N SER A 186 32.91 -5.81 0.60
CA SER A 186 34.00 -4.84 0.69
C SER A 186 33.86 -4.14 2.05
N ALA A 187 34.90 -4.22 2.88
CA ALA A 187 34.93 -3.54 4.17
C ALA A 187 34.89 -2.02 3.93
N TYR A 188 33.84 -1.38 4.41
CA TYR A 188 33.66 0.06 4.36
C TYR A 188 34.73 0.74 5.24
N GLN A 189 35.56 1.61 4.66
CA GLN A 189 36.47 2.51 5.40
C GLN A 189 35.74 3.85 5.63
N PRO A 190 35.47 4.28 6.88
CA PRO A 190 34.85 5.57 7.12
C PRO A 190 35.93 6.63 7.33
N GLU A 191 36.19 7.48 6.33
CA GLU A 191 36.72 8.83 6.55
C GLU A 191 36.03 9.82 5.61
N LEU A 192 34.72 9.95 5.75
CA LEU A 192 34.04 11.19 5.38
C LEU A 192 34.16 12.10 6.59
N GLY A 193 35.23 12.91 6.64
CA GLY A 193 35.47 13.92 7.68
C GLY A 193 34.40 15.02 7.67
N LEU A 194 33.17 14.64 8.00
CA LEU A 194 32.04 15.52 8.17
C LEU A 194 32.04 15.97 9.63
N GLU A 195 32.85 16.99 9.93
CA GLU A 195 32.67 17.79 11.14
C GLU A 195 31.36 18.60 11.03
N PRO A 196 30.67 18.86 12.16
CA PRO A 196 29.28 19.33 12.21
C PRO A 196 29.01 20.68 11.53
#